data_AF-A0A1H9B5L4-F1
#
_entry.id   AF-A0A1H9B5L4-F1
#
_cell.length_a   1.000
_cell.length_b   1.000
_cell.length_c   1.000
_cell.angle_alpha   90.00
_cell.angle_beta   90.00
_cell.angle_gamma   90.00
#
_symmetry.space_group_name_H-M   'P 1'
#
loop_
_entity.id
_entity.type
_entity.pdbx_description
1 polymer ?
#
loop_
_entity_poly.entity_id
_entity_poly.type
_entity_poly.pdbx_seq_one_letter_code
_entity_poly.pdbx_strand_id
1 'polypeptide(L)'
;MVTQAFAQEAVTPTEENLDNAIDATHTAPAPGATGHDDPTAGTHATTEAHGDAGHSDVFPPFDPATFPSQLLWLALSFAALYLLMSKVALPRMGSILDDRKARIDADIAAAEASQQKTDAAIAAYEAALAEAKNNARAIATAASDASKAELDGKRKAVEADLAAKVSAAEARIATTKTAAMTHVDEIAAETAQTVVTQLVGDIPGDSVRAAVAKASKE
;
A
#
# COMPACT_ATOMS: atom_id res chain seq x y z
N MET A 1 -3.78 23.21 9.82
CA MET A 1 -3.34 22.37 8.69
C MET A 1 -4.52 21.58 8.17
N VAL A 2 -5.34 22.19 7.31
CA VAL A 2 -6.41 21.59 6.50
C VAL A 2 -6.76 22.60 5.38
N THR A 3 -6.74 22.12 4.13
CA THR A 3 -7.52 22.52 2.92
C THR A 3 -7.28 23.84 2.17
N GLN A 4 -6.79 23.72 0.93
CA GLN A 4 -7.43 24.10 -0.35
C GLN A 4 -6.57 23.50 -1.49
N ALA A 5 -7.00 22.52 -2.30
CA ALA A 5 -8.13 22.40 -3.23
C ALA A 5 -7.90 23.15 -4.58
N PHE A 6 -7.51 22.34 -5.58
CA PHE A 6 -7.94 22.31 -6.99
C PHE A 6 -7.74 23.49 -7.96
N ALA A 7 -7.43 23.07 -9.19
CA ALA A 7 -7.68 23.71 -10.50
C ALA A 7 -6.64 24.74 -10.99
N GLN A 8 -5.56 24.22 -11.59
CA GLN A 8 -4.88 24.94 -12.66
C GLN A 8 -5.48 24.46 -13.99
N GLU A 9 -6.37 25.29 -14.51
CA GLU A 9 -7.10 25.12 -15.76
C GLU A 9 -6.13 25.17 -16.95
N ALA A 10 -6.25 24.19 -17.84
CA ALA A 10 -5.51 24.14 -19.09
C ALA A 10 -5.98 25.26 -20.02
N VAL A 11 -5.12 26.25 -20.26
CA VAL A 11 -5.34 27.27 -21.28
C VAL A 11 -5.28 26.60 -22.64
N THR A 12 -6.43 26.47 -23.29
CA THR A 12 -6.54 26.09 -24.69
C THR A 12 -6.11 27.28 -25.55
N PRO A 13 -5.30 27.08 -26.60
CA PRO A 13 -4.91 28.17 -27.48
C PRO A 13 -6.13 28.60 -28.31
N THR A 14 -6.59 29.83 -28.09
CA THR A 14 -7.59 30.51 -28.92
C THR A 14 -7.00 30.83 -30.30
N GLU A 15 -7.83 30.69 -31.34
CA GLU A 15 -7.50 30.86 -32.77
C GLU A 15 -6.95 32.24 -33.18
N GLU A 16 -6.82 33.19 -32.24
CA GLU A 16 -6.32 34.55 -32.47
C GLU A 16 -4.79 34.62 -32.70
N ASN A 17 -4.04 33.58 -32.34
CA ASN A 17 -2.57 33.56 -32.49
C ASN A 17 -2.06 32.97 -33.82
N LEU A 18 -2.94 32.51 -34.71
CA LEU A 18 -2.52 31.97 -36.00
C LEU A 18 -2.40 33.04 -37.10
N ASP A 19 -3.17 34.13 -37.03
CA ASP A 19 -3.13 35.19 -38.07
C ASP A 19 -1.88 36.08 -37.98
N ASN A 20 -1.27 36.22 -36.79
CA ASN A 20 -0.09 37.06 -36.61
C ASN A 20 1.25 36.39 -36.98
N ALA A 21 1.26 35.08 -37.24
CA ALA A 21 2.48 34.35 -37.58
C ALA A 21 2.75 34.30 -39.11
N ILE A 22 1.75 34.63 -39.93
CA ILE A 22 1.79 34.42 -41.39
C ILE A 22 2.10 35.69 -42.20
N ASP A 23 2.16 36.87 -41.56
CA ASP A 23 2.35 38.17 -42.26
C ASP A 23 3.77 38.76 -42.11
N ALA A 24 4.74 38.00 -41.61
CA ALA A 24 6.11 38.48 -41.35
C ALA A 24 7.10 38.24 -42.51
N THR A 25 6.65 38.03 -43.75
CA THR A 25 7.55 37.94 -44.92
C THR A 25 6.92 38.51 -46.19
N HIS A 26 6.53 39.79 -46.16
CA HIS A 26 6.40 40.55 -47.41
C HIS A 26 7.28 41.81 -47.40
N THR A 27 8.32 41.71 -48.20
CA THR A 27 9.28 42.69 -48.71
C THR A 27 8.84 44.16 -48.64
N ALA A 28 9.54 44.95 -47.83
CA ALA A 28 9.59 46.41 -48.00
C ALA A 28 10.41 46.77 -49.26
N PRO A 29 9.97 47.70 -50.12
CA PRO A 29 10.76 48.15 -51.25
C PRO A 29 11.82 49.16 -50.79
N ALA A 30 13.08 48.90 -51.14
CA ALA A 30 14.18 49.85 -50.93
C ALA A 30 14.04 51.04 -51.91
N PRO A 31 14.21 52.30 -51.47
CA PRO A 31 14.22 53.46 -52.35
C PRO A 31 15.62 53.65 -52.94
N GLY A 32 15.78 53.43 -54.24
CA GLY A 32 17.07 53.60 -54.91
C GLY A 32 17.12 53.06 -56.34
N ALA A 33 16.24 53.55 -57.21
CA ALA A 33 16.28 53.27 -58.63
C ALA A 33 17.12 54.33 -59.36
N THR A 34 18.39 54.05 -59.63
CA THR A 34 19.17 54.65 -60.74
C THR A 34 20.36 53.75 -61.08
N GLY A 35 20.38 53.19 -62.30
CA GLY A 35 21.55 52.49 -62.87
C GLY A 35 21.19 51.18 -63.54
N HIS A 36 20.62 51.24 -64.74
CA HIS A 36 20.53 50.08 -65.64
C HIS A 36 21.76 50.09 -66.53
N ASP A 37 22.84 49.46 -66.08
CA ASP A 37 23.94 49.04 -66.96
C ASP A 37 23.65 47.62 -67.42
N ASP A 38 23.50 47.50 -68.73
CA ASP A 38 23.13 46.30 -69.48
C ASP A 38 24.15 45.14 -69.27
N PRO A 39 23.77 44.01 -68.62
CA PRO A 39 24.68 42.88 -68.43
C PRO A 39 24.87 42.02 -69.68
N THR A 40 24.32 42.41 -70.85
CA THR A 40 24.51 41.65 -72.11
C THR A 40 25.73 42.07 -72.94
N ALA A 41 26.49 43.08 -72.50
CA ALA A 41 27.68 43.61 -73.17
C ALA A 41 28.93 42.68 -73.19
N GLY A 42 28.78 41.39 -72.86
CA GLY A 42 29.85 40.38 -72.86
C GLY A 42 29.53 39.11 -73.66
N THR A 43 28.48 39.10 -74.49
CA THR A 43 28.11 37.92 -75.29
C THR A 43 29.05 37.76 -76.50
N HIS A 44 30.23 37.18 -76.28
CA HIS A 44 31.03 36.59 -77.36
C HIS A 44 30.59 35.14 -77.57
N ALA A 45 29.64 34.94 -78.47
CA ALA A 45 29.41 33.63 -79.09
C ALA A 45 30.42 33.45 -80.22
N THR A 46 31.63 32.99 -79.89
CA THR A 46 32.59 32.50 -80.89
C THR A 46 32.49 30.98 -80.94
N THR A 47 31.73 30.47 -81.90
CA THR A 47 31.84 29.06 -82.32
C THR A 47 33.07 28.95 -83.20
N GLU A 48 34.19 28.53 -82.60
CA GLU A 48 35.31 28.02 -83.38
C GLU A 48 34.99 26.58 -83.78
N ALA A 49 34.46 26.43 -85.00
CA ALA A 49 34.36 25.15 -85.66
C ALA A 49 35.78 24.76 -86.13
N HIS A 50 36.47 23.93 -85.35
CA HIS A 50 37.64 23.20 -85.85
C HIS A 50 37.15 22.18 -86.87
N GLY A 51 37.20 22.57 -88.15
CA GLY A 51 37.11 21.63 -89.28
C GLY A 51 38.47 21.03 -89.55
N ASP A 52 38.59 19.70 -89.43
CA ASP A 52 38.88 18.80 -90.56
C ASP A 52 39.08 17.34 -90.10
N ALA A 53 38.67 16.41 -90.96
CA ALA A 53 38.89 14.96 -91.00
C ALA A 53 38.05 14.00 -90.11
N GLY A 54 36.95 13.50 -90.67
CA GLY A 54 36.46 12.12 -90.42
C GLY A 54 35.08 11.96 -89.77
N HIS A 55 34.00 12.46 -90.39
CA HIS A 55 32.64 12.24 -89.87
C HIS A 55 32.13 10.82 -90.12
N SER A 56 31.90 10.07 -89.04
CA SER A 56 30.76 9.16 -88.98
C SER A 56 29.54 9.97 -88.53
N ASP A 57 28.39 9.72 -89.16
CA ASP A 57 27.14 10.47 -89.06
C ASP A 57 26.39 10.15 -87.75
N VAL A 58 27.01 10.44 -86.61
CA VAL A 58 26.45 10.18 -85.26
C VAL A 58 26.42 11.48 -84.48
N PHE A 59 25.25 11.81 -83.91
CA PHE A 59 25.07 12.96 -83.03
C PHE A 59 26.08 12.87 -81.88
N PRO A 60 26.98 13.86 -81.68
CA PRO A 60 28.14 13.75 -80.79
C PRO A 60 27.90 13.19 -79.38
N PRO A 61 26.79 13.48 -78.67
CA PRO A 61 26.53 12.89 -77.35
C PRO A 61 25.97 11.45 -77.37
N PHE A 62 25.70 10.87 -78.54
CA PHE A 62 25.29 9.46 -78.71
C PHE A 62 26.32 8.62 -79.47
N ASP A 63 27.59 9.06 -79.54
CA ASP A 63 28.67 8.26 -80.10
C ASP A 63 28.97 7.03 -79.21
N PRO A 64 28.70 5.79 -79.70
CA PRO A 64 28.93 4.56 -78.94
C PRO A 64 30.38 4.34 -78.50
N ALA A 65 31.35 5.01 -79.12
CA ALA A 65 32.76 4.93 -78.74
C ALA A 65 33.04 5.50 -77.35
N THR A 66 32.19 6.41 -76.85
CA THR A 66 32.37 7.06 -75.53
C THR A 66 31.68 6.32 -74.38
N PHE A 67 30.67 5.48 -74.68
CA PHE A 67 29.93 4.73 -73.67
C PHE A 67 30.79 3.79 -72.81
N PRO A 68 31.79 3.05 -73.33
CA PRO A 68 32.64 2.19 -72.50
C PRO A 68 33.40 2.96 -71.41
N SER A 69 33.88 4.17 -71.72
CA SER A 69 34.58 5.02 -70.75
C SER A 69 33.63 5.57 -69.68
N GLN A 70 32.44 6.02 -70.09
CA GLN A 70 31.39 6.46 -69.16
C GLN A 70 30.92 5.32 -68.26
N LEU A 71 30.72 4.11 -68.80
CA LEU A 71 30.35 2.92 -68.04
C LEU A 71 31.47 2.48 -67.08
N LEU A 72 32.74 2.59 -67.49
CA LEU A 72 33.88 2.29 -66.62
C LEU A 72 33.94 3.27 -65.44
N TRP A 73 33.80 4.57 -65.68
CA TRP A 73 33.78 5.57 -64.61
C TRP A 73 32.52 5.48 -63.74
N LEU A 74 31.37 5.17 -64.32
CA LEU A 74 30.14 4.89 -63.59
C LEU A 74 30.33 3.67 -62.69
N ALA A 75 30.86 2.57 -63.21
CA ALA A 75 31.13 1.37 -62.43
C ALA A 75 32.14 1.65 -61.30
N LEU A 76 33.20 2.41 -61.57
CA LEU A 76 34.22 2.74 -60.58
C LEU A 76 33.67 3.65 -59.46
N SER A 77 32.95 4.71 -59.83
CA SER A 77 32.32 5.63 -58.86
C SER A 77 31.20 4.95 -58.08
N PHE A 78 30.37 4.14 -58.73
CA PHE A 78 29.31 3.35 -58.08
C PHE A 78 29.90 2.31 -57.14
N ALA A 79 30.97 1.60 -57.53
CA ALA A 79 31.66 0.66 -56.65
C ALA A 79 32.26 1.36 -55.42
N ALA A 80 32.89 2.52 -55.61
CA ALA A 80 33.42 3.33 -54.51
C ALA A 80 32.29 3.78 -53.55
N LEU A 81 31.17 4.28 -54.09
CA LEU A 81 29.99 4.67 -53.30
C LEU A 81 29.36 3.46 -52.58
N TYR A 82 29.24 2.31 -53.25
CA TYR A 82 28.72 1.08 -52.68
C TYR A 82 29.57 0.61 -51.50
N LEU A 83 30.89 0.62 -51.64
CA LEU A 83 31.80 0.26 -50.56
C LEU A 83 31.68 1.22 -49.37
N LEU A 84 31.55 2.53 -49.62
CA LEU A 84 31.34 3.52 -48.57
C LEU A 84 30.02 3.29 -47.83
N MET A 85 28.92 3.07 -48.57
CA MET A 85 27.59 2.81 -48.01
C MET A 85 27.58 1.50 -47.21
N SER A 86 28.19 0.45 -47.76
CA SER A 86 28.29 -0.87 -47.13
C SER A 86 29.12 -0.84 -45.85
N LYS A 87 30.25 -0.13 -45.84
CA LYS A 87 31.16 -0.09 -44.68
C LYS A 87 30.85 0.99 -43.64
N VAL A 88 30.09 2.03 -43.98
CA VAL A 88 29.87 3.16 -43.06
C VAL A 88 28.39 3.39 -42.78
N ALA A 89 27.55 3.50 -43.79
CA ALA A 89 26.15 3.88 -43.59
C ALA A 89 25.31 2.73 -43.01
N LEU A 90 25.41 1.52 -43.59
CA LEU A 90 24.70 0.34 -43.09
C LEU A 90 25.07 -0.03 -41.64
N PRO A 91 26.36 -0.13 -41.24
CA PRO A 91 26.69 -0.46 -39.86
C PRO A 91 26.26 0.62 -38.87
N ARG A 92 26.26 1.90 -39.24
CA ARG A 92 25.73 2.98 -38.38
C ARG A 92 24.22 2.82 -38.13
N MET A 93 23.45 2.49 -39.17
CA MET A 93 22.01 2.25 -39.01
C MET A 93 21.72 0.97 -38.22
N GLY A 94 22.51 -0.08 -38.42
CA GLY A 94 22.45 -1.32 -37.63
C GLY A 94 22.69 -1.06 -36.15
N SER A 95 23.76 -0.33 -35.80
CA SER A 95 24.09 0.02 -34.41
C SER A 95 22.94 0.76 -33.71
N ILE A 96 22.30 1.72 -34.38
CA ILE A 96 21.17 2.47 -33.78
C ILE A 96 19.97 1.56 -33.53
N LEU A 97 19.69 0.63 -34.44
CA LEU A 97 18.59 -0.31 -34.28
C LEU A 97 18.86 -1.28 -33.13
N ASP A 98 20.08 -1.81 -33.05
CA ASP A 98 20.52 -2.70 -31.98
C ASP A 98 20.50 -1.98 -30.61
N ASP A 99 20.99 -0.74 -30.54
CA ASP A 99 20.97 0.07 -29.31
C ASP A 99 19.53 0.31 -28.83
N ARG A 100 18.61 0.64 -29.76
CA ARG A 100 17.20 0.83 -29.42
C ARG A 100 16.57 -0.47 -28.95
N LYS A 101 16.83 -1.58 -29.64
CA LYS A 101 16.34 -2.90 -29.25
C LYS A 101 16.86 -3.28 -27.86
N ALA A 102 18.15 -3.11 -27.60
CA ALA A 102 18.75 -3.40 -26.32
C ALA A 102 18.15 -2.56 -25.18
N ARG A 103 17.87 -1.27 -25.43
CA ARG A 103 17.17 -0.41 -24.46
C ARG A 103 15.76 -0.88 -24.19
N ILE A 104 14.98 -1.17 -25.24
CA ILE A 104 13.61 -1.67 -25.10
C ILE A 104 13.60 -2.99 -24.32
N ASP A 105 14.47 -3.94 -24.67
CA ASP A 105 14.56 -5.24 -24.00
C ASP A 105 14.96 -5.04 -22.52
N ALA A 106 15.88 -4.11 -22.22
CA ALA A 106 16.28 -3.78 -20.86
C ALA A 106 15.14 -3.11 -20.05
N ASP A 107 14.40 -2.19 -20.67
CA ASP A 107 13.27 -1.50 -20.04
C ASP A 107 12.12 -2.49 -19.75
N ILE A 108 11.83 -3.42 -20.68
CA ILE A 108 10.85 -4.50 -20.46
C ILE A 108 11.31 -5.41 -19.32
N ALA A 109 12.57 -5.86 -19.33
CA ALA A 109 13.10 -6.71 -18.26
C ALA A 109 13.06 -6.01 -16.89
N ALA A 110 13.37 -4.70 -16.85
CA ALA A 110 13.28 -3.90 -15.63
C ALA A 110 11.83 -3.75 -15.15
N ALA A 111 10.88 -3.55 -16.07
CA ALA A 111 9.46 -3.47 -15.77
C ALA A 111 8.92 -4.81 -15.22
N GLU A 112 9.25 -5.92 -15.85
CA GLU A 112 8.89 -7.28 -15.39
C GLU A 112 9.49 -7.57 -14.01
N ALA A 113 10.77 -7.23 -13.80
CA ALA A 113 11.41 -7.40 -12.49
C ALA A 113 10.74 -6.52 -11.42
N SER A 114 10.31 -5.31 -11.77
CA SER A 114 9.57 -4.44 -10.86
C SER A 114 8.18 -4.99 -10.56
N GLN A 115 7.47 -5.52 -11.56
CA GLN A 115 6.17 -6.17 -11.38
C GLN A 115 6.30 -7.37 -10.44
N GLN A 116 7.25 -8.28 -10.70
CA GLN A 116 7.46 -9.47 -9.86
C GLN A 116 7.79 -9.09 -8.41
N LYS A 117 8.59 -8.04 -8.18
CA LYS A 117 8.87 -7.53 -6.84
C LYS A 117 7.62 -6.99 -6.15
N THR A 118 6.79 -6.24 -6.87
CA THR A 118 5.52 -5.73 -6.34
C THR A 118 4.57 -6.87 -6.02
N ASP A 119 4.40 -7.85 -6.91
CA ASP A 119 3.53 -9.01 -6.69
C ASP A 119 4.00 -9.84 -5.48
N ALA A 120 5.31 -10.05 -5.36
CA ALA A 120 5.90 -10.73 -4.20
C ALA A 120 5.68 -9.92 -2.89
N ALA A 121 5.81 -8.60 -2.94
CA ALA A 121 5.55 -7.73 -1.79
C ALA A 121 4.06 -7.73 -1.39
N ILE A 122 3.15 -7.72 -2.36
CA ILE A 122 1.70 -7.83 -2.12
C ILE A 122 1.39 -9.18 -1.47
N ALA A 123 1.89 -10.28 -2.03
CA ALA A 123 1.67 -11.61 -1.48
C ALA A 123 2.21 -11.74 -0.04
N ALA A 124 3.41 -11.21 0.22
CA ALA A 124 3.98 -11.19 1.57
C ALA A 124 3.16 -10.34 2.55
N TYR A 125 2.68 -9.18 2.10
CA TYR A 125 1.83 -8.30 2.91
C TYR A 125 0.49 -8.95 3.24
N GLU A 126 -0.16 -9.57 2.26
CA GLU A 126 -1.43 -10.29 2.45
C GLU A 126 -1.26 -11.49 3.39
N ALA A 127 -0.17 -12.26 3.23
CA ALA A 127 0.16 -13.36 4.13
C ALA A 127 0.38 -12.87 5.57
N ALA A 128 1.16 -11.81 5.76
CA ALA A 128 1.41 -11.21 7.07
C ALA A 128 0.11 -10.68 7.71
N LEU A 129 -0.79 -10.08 6.92
CA LEU A 129 -2.09 -9.61 7.41
C LEU A 129 -3.00 -10.78 7.83
N ALA A 130 -3.03 -11.87 7.04
CA ALA A 130 -3.79 -13.06 7.37
C ALA A 130 -3.26 -13.72 8.65
N GLU A 131 -1.94 -13.85 8.78
CA GLU A 131 -1.29 -14.37 9.98
C GLU A 131 -1.57 -13.50 11.21
N ALA A 132 -1.42 -12.18 11.09
CA ALA A 132 -1.73 -11.25 12.17
C ALA A 132 -3.19 -11.35 12.63
N LYS A 133 -4.14 -11.46 11.69
CA LYS A 133 -5.57 -11.67 12.00
C LYS A 133 -5.80 -12.99 12.72
N ASN A 134 -5.15 -14.07 12.30
CA ASN A 134 -5.27 -15.38 12.93
C ASN A 134 -4.68 -15.36 14.35
N ASN A 135 -3.50 -14.76 14.53
CA ASN A 135 -2.86 -14.59 15.83
C ASN A 135 -3.72 -13.72 16.77
N ALA A 136 -4.28 -12.62 16.28
CA ALA A 136 -5.19 -11.78 17.07
C ALA A 136 -6.44 -12.55 17.54
N ARG A 137 -7.05 -13.37 16.65
CA ARG A 137 -8.17 -14.24 17.01
C ARG A 137 -7.77 -15.28 18.04
N ALA A 138 -6.62 -15.93 17.86
CA ALA A 138 -6.11 -16.93 18.80
C ALA A 138 -5.86 -16.32 20.20
N ILE A 139 -5.24 -15.14 20.26
CA ILE A 139 -5.01 -14.41 21.51
C ILE A 139 -6.34 -14.02 22.16
N ALA A 140 -7.31 -13.52 21.40
CA ALA A 140 -8.61 -13.13 21.93
C ALA A 140 -9.38 -14.34 22.52
N THR A 141 -9.35 -15.49 21.83
CA THR A 141 -9.94 -16.74 22.33
C THR A 141 -9.22 -17.21 23.60
N ALA A 142 -7.89 -17.28 23.58
CA ALA A 142 -7.10 -17.72 24.72
C ALA A 142 -7.31 -16.82 25.96
N ALA A 143 -7.35 -15.49 25.77
CA ALA A 143 -7.62 -14.54 26.85
C ALA A 143 -9.04 -14.68 27.41
N SER A 144 -10.03 -14.91 26.55
CA SER A 144 -11.42 -15.15 26.96
C SER A 144 -11.55 -16.43 27.77
N ASP A 145 -10.89 -17.50 27.33
CA ASP A 145 -10.94 -18.80 28.02
C ASP A 145 -10.17 -18.77 29.34
N ALA A 146 -9.01 -18.11 29.39
CA ALA A 146 -8.27 -17.88 30.63
C ALA A 146 -9.10 -17.03 31.63
N SER A 147 -9.76 -15.98 31.15
CA SER A 147 -10.63 -15.14 32.00
C SER A 147 -11.80 -15.93 32.57
N LYS A 148 -12.45 -16.77 31.77
CA LYS A 148 -13.53 -17.65 32.25
C LYS A 148 -13.03 -18.62 33.31
N ALA A 149 -11.88 -19.27 33.06
CA ALA A 149 -11.30 -20.22 34.01
C ALA A 149 -10.93 -19.53 35.35
N GLU A 150 -10.36 -18.33 35.31
CA GLU A 150 -10.05 -17.55 36.50
C GLU A 150 -11.32 -17.14 37.26
N LEU A 151 -12.35 -16.68 36.54
CA LEU A 151 -13.64 -16.31 37.15
C LEU A 151 -14.32 -17.50 37.81
N ASP A 152 -14.31 -18.67 37.17
CA ASP A 152 -14.90 -19.88 37.74
C ASP A 152 -14.10 -20.38 38.95
N GLY A 153 -12.76 -20.25 38.91
CA GLY A 153 -11.91 -20.53 40.07
C GLY A 153 -12.22 -19.60 41.25
N LYS A 154 -12.31 -18.29 41.01
CA LYS A 154 -12.67 -17.30 42.04
C LYS A 154 -14.08 -17.51 42.59
N ARG A 155 -15.05 -17.80 41.72
CA ARG A 155 -16.42 -18.13 42.13
C ARG A 155 -16.45 -19.32 43.08
N LYS A 156 -15.80 -20.43 42.72
CA LYS A 156 -15.72 -21.61 43.59
C LYS A 156 -15.05 -21.31 44.93
N ALA A 157 -13.98 -20.51 44.93
CA ALA A 157 -13.31 -20.11 46.16
C ALA A 157 -14.21 -19.26 47.06
N VAL A 158 -14.94 -18.29 46.49
CA VAL A 158 -15.89 -17.44 47.22
C VAL A 158 -17.08 -18.25 47.73
N GLU A 159 -17.62 -19.18 46.92
CA GLU A 159 -18.69 -20.08 47.33
C GLU A 159 -18.27 -20.98 48.50
N ALA A 160 -17.04 -21.52 48.46
CA ALA A 160 -16.50 -22.33 49.55
C ALA A 160 -16.30 -21.51 50.85
N ASP A 161 -15.74 -20.30 50.74
CA ASP A 161 -15.58 -19.39 51.89
C ASP A 161 -16.94 -18.97 52.47
N LEU A 162 -17.92 -18.68 51.62
CA LEU A 162 -19.27 -18.35 52.04
C LEU A 162 -19.95 -19.52 52.75
N ALA A 163 -19.85 -20.73 52.20
CA ALA A 163 -20.38 -21.94 52.84
C ALA A 163 -19.75 -22.18 54.22
N ALA A 164 -18.43 -21.99 54.35
CA ALA A 164 -17.73 -22.10 55.63
C ALA A 164 -18.20 -21.05 56.64
N LYS A 165 -18.39 -19.80 56.21
CA LYS A 165 -18.90 -18.71 57.05
C LYS A 165 -20.34 -18.95 57.51
N VAL A 166 -21.20 -19.44 56.62
CA VAL A 166 -22.58 -19.82 56.96
C VAL A 166 -22.59 -20.93 58.01
N SER A 167 -21.84 -22.01 57.79
CA SER A 167 -21.71 -23.11 58.74
C SER A 167 -21.19 -22.65 60.12
N ALA A 168 -20.16 -21.79 60.14
CA ALA A 168 -19.64 -21.23 61.38
C ALA A 168 -20.67 -20.33 62.10
N ALA A 169 -21.44 -19.53 61.34
CA ALA A 169 -22.50 -18.71 61.90
C ALA A 169 -23.64 -19.57 62.47
N GLU A 170 -24.06 -20.63 61.78
CA GLU A 170 -25.05 -21.59 62.25
C GLU A 170 -24.62 -22.27 63.56
N ALA A 171 -23.35 -22.71 63.63
CA ALA A 171 -22.79 -23.29 64.85
C ALA A 171 -22.78 -22.29 66.03
N ARG A 172 -22.43 -21.02 65.75
CA ARG A 172 -22.46 -19.95 66.76
C ARG A 172 -23.88 -19.68 67.24
N ILE A 173 -24.84 -19.58 66.32
CA ILE A 173 -26.27 -19.39 66.64
C ILE A 173 -26.77 -20.55 67.50
N ALA A 174 -26.45 -21.81 67.15
CA ALA A 174 -26.83 -22.98 67.92
C ALA A 174 -26.25 -22.93 69.35
N THR A 175 -24.98 -22.55 69.49
CA THR A 175 -24.31 -22.43 70.78
C THR A 175 -24.94 -21.34 71.64
N THR A 176 -25.15 -20.15 71.07
CA THR A 176 -25.80 -19.04 71.77
C THR A 176 -27.24 -19.37 72.15
N LYS A 177 -27.97 -20.08 71.28
CA LYS A 177 -29.33 -20.56 71.60
C LYS A 177 -29.31 -21.51 72.79
N THR A 178 -28.43 -22.51 72.80
CA THR A 178 -28.31 -23.45 73.91
C THR A 178 -27.96 -22.73 75.21
N ALA A 179 -26.97 -21.84 75.20
CA ALA A 179 -26.59 -21.06 76.37
C ALA A 179 -27.73 -20.17 76.88
N ALA A 180 -28.46 -19.50 75.97
CA ALA A 180 -29.62 -18.70 76.35
C ALA A 180 -30.74 -19.54 76.98
N MET A 181 -31.00 -20.75 76.47
CA MET A 181 -31.97 -21.67 77.07
C MET A 181 -31.53 -22.13 78.46
N THR A 182 -30.24 -22.45 78.66
CA THR A 182 -29.70 -22.78 79.99
C THR A 182 -29.89 -21.63 80.98
N HIS A 183 -29.60 -20.39 80.58
CA HIS A 183 -29.81 -19.22 81.45
C HIS A 183 -31.29 -19.00 81.79
N VAL A 184 -32.22 -19.29 80.88
CA VAL A 184 -33.66 -19.24 81.16
C VAL A 184 -34.04 -20.30 82.20
N ASP A 185 -33.54 -21.52 82.07
CA ASP A 185 -33.77 -22.60 83.05
C ASP A 185 -33.22 -22.26 84.44
N GLU A 186 -32.03 -21.64 84.51
CA GLU A 186 -31.41 -21.15 85.75
C GLU A 186 -32.26 -20.06 86.41
N ILE A 187 -32.67 -19.04 85.66
CA ILE A 187 -33.52 -17.94 86.16
C ILE A 187 -34.88 -18.49 86.63
N ALA A 188 -35.47 -19.44 85.89
CA ALA A 188 -36.71 -20.08 86.28
C ALA A 188 -36.57 -20.86 87.59
N ALA A 189 -35.47 -21.60 87.77
CA ALA A 189 -35.18 -22.33 89.00
C ALA A 189 -34.93 -21.41 90.21
N GLU A 190 -34.14 -20.34 90.04
CA GLU A 190 -33.93 -19.33 91.10
C GLU A 190 -35.23 -18.63 91.49
N THR A 191 -36.04 -18.25 90.50
CA THR A 191 -37.34 -17.59 90.74
C THR A 191 -38.29 -18.54 91.45
N ALA A 192 -38.40 -19.79 90.98
CA ALA A 192 -39.23 -20.81 91.63
C ALA A 192 -38.77 -21.08 93.07
N GLN A 193 -37.45 -21.19 93.30
CA GLN A 193 -36.91 -21.39 94.65
C GLN A 193 -37.29 -20.22 95.57
N THR A 194 -37.11 -18.98 95.10
CA THR A 194 -37.47 -17.78 95.87
C THR A 194 -38.96 -17.77 96.24
N VAL A 195 -39.85 -18.09 95.30
CA VAL A 195 -41.30 -18.12 95.51
C VAL A 195 -41.69 -19.22 96.49
N VAL A 196 -41.16 -20.43 96.36
CA VAL A 196 -41.54 -21.55 97.24
C VAL A 196 -40.95 -21.39 98.65
N THR A 197 -39.72 -20.85 98.79
CA THR A 197 -39.14 -20.53 100.10
C THR A 197 -40.00 -19.53 100.87
N GLN A 198 -40.56 -18.52 100.19
CA GLN A 198 -41.50 -17.56 100.81
C GLN A 198 -42.83 -18.20 101.24
N LEU A 199 -43.27 -19.29 100.60
CA LEU A 199 -44.60 -19.88 100.81
C LEU A 199 -44.61 -21.05 101.81
N VAL A 200 -43.57 -21.90 101.79
CA VAL A 200 -43.53 -23.19 102.53
C VAL A 200 -42.33 -23.29 103.50
N GLY A 201 -41.37 -22.36 103.44
CA GLY A 201 -40.14 -22.38 104.24
C GLY A 201 -38.92 -22.92 103.49
N ASP A 202 -37.79 -23.12 104.17
CA ASP A 202 -36.53 -23.50 103.52
C ASP A 202 -36.58 -24.94 102.97
N ILE A 203 -36.22 -25.09 101.70
CA ILE A 203 -36.21 -26.37 100.98
C ILE A 203 -34.93 -26.50 100.14
N PRO A 204 -34.44 -27.73 99.91
CA PRO A 204 -33.22 -27.96 99.15
C PRO A 204 -33.37 -27.47 97.70
N GLY A 205 -32.45 -26.62 97.24
CA GLY A 205 -32.45 -26.09 95.87
C GLY A 205 -32.36 -27.16 94.78
N ASP A 206 -31.78 -28.32 95.09
CA ASP A 206 -31.69 -29.45 94.15
C ASP A 206 -33.06 -30.06 93.84
N SER A 207 -33.97 -30.09 94.82
CA SER A 207 -35.35 -30.57 94.62
C SER A 207 -36.15 -29.62 93.73
N VAL A 208 -35.95 -28.31 93.89
CA VAL A 208 -36.61 -27.28 93.06
C VAL A 208 -36.11 -27.34 91.62
N ARG A 209 -34.79 -27.42 91.43
CA ARG A 209 -34.18 -27.59 90.10
C ARG A 209 -34.68 -28.84 89.38
N ALA A 210 -34.78 -29.97 90.10
CA ALA A 210 -35.30 -31.21 89.53
C ALA A 210 -36.78 -31.10 89.11
N ALA A 211 -37.61 -30.38 89.88
CA ALA A 211 -39.01 -30.15 89.55
C ALA A 211 -39.19 -29.23 88.34
N VAL A 212 -38.43 -28.12 88.26
CA VAL A 212 -38.45 -27.20 87.11
C VAL A 212 -37.96 -27.91 85.84
N ALA A 213 -36.89 -28.69 85.91
CA ALA A 213 -36.39 -29.48 84.79
C ALA A 213 -37.36 -30.58 84.31
N LYS A 214 -38.21 -31.10 85.21
CA LYS A 214 -39.29 -32.03 84.84
C LYS A 214 -40.42 -31.31 84.14
N ALA A 215 -40.78 -30.10 84.60
CA ALA A 215 -41.84 -29.28 84.02
C ALA A 215 -41.47 -28.68 82.66
N SER A 216 -40.19 -28.36 82.40
CA SER A 216 -39.74 -27.83 81.11
C SER A 216 -39.60 -28.89 80.00
N LYS A 217 -39.79 -30.17 80.32
CA LYS A 217 -39.73 -31.30 79.39
C LYS A 217 -41.09 -31.80 78.90
N GLU A 218 -42.20 -31.40 79.55
CA GLU A 218 -43.57 -31.63 79.06
C GLU A 218 -44.01 -30.51 78.09
#